data_AF-A0A841VLV8-F1
#
_entry.id   AF-A0A841VLV8-F1
#
_cell.length_a   1.000
_cell.length_b   1.000
_cell.length_c   1.000
_cell.angle_alpha   90.00
_cell.angle_beta   90.00
_cell.angle_gamma   90.00
#
_symmetry.space_group_name_H-M   'P 1'
#
loop_
_entity.id
_entity.type
_entity.pdbx_description
1 polymer ?
#
loop_
_entity_poly.entity_id
_entity_poly.type
_entity_poly.pdbx_seq_one_letter_code
_entity_poly.pdbx_strand_id
1 'polypeptide(L)'
;MERERVTVEEFLRRYAAGERDFQQILLEYADLSGAELKGISLRGAQFSYVNLSSIKLWDCNLKAQFIYCNFRDALIKNCDLEWAWFYDCDLRGANIRLCDVTSTHFIRVNLQGATRSNSGKDPCEYWDVVREDGVFVPGFTLDLYIAERIAESKTRGNDVF
;
A
#
# COMPACT_ATOMS: atom_id res chain seq x y z
N MET A 1 -19.21 -13.14 5.35
CA MET A 1 -19.88 -12.27 4.37
C MET A 1 -19.27 -12.59 3.02
N GLU A 2 -20.10 -12.78 2.00
CA GLU A 2 -19.66 -13.07 0.65
C GLU A 2 -19.27 -11.75 -0.05
N ARG A 3 -18.15 -11.77 -0.77
CA ARG A 3 -17.66 -10.58 -1.49
C ARG A 3 -18.28 -10.53 -2.88
N GLU A 4 -18.64 -9.33 -3.34
CA GLU A 4 -19.21 -9.13 -4.68
C GLU A 4 -18.10 -9.17 -5.74
N ARG A 5 -18.15 -10.09 -6.71
CA ARG A 5 -17.19 -10.09 -7.83
C ARG A 5 -17.64 -9.10 -8.90
N VAL A 6 -16.77 -8.16 -9.24
CA VAL A 6 -17.04 -7.05 -10.18
C VAL A 6 -16.00 -7.06 -11.30
N THR A 7 -16.39 -6.78 -12.54
CA THR A 7 -15.44 -6.61 -13.65
C THR A 7 -14.83 -5.21 -13.64
N VAL A 8 -13.72 -4.99 -14.35
CA VAL A 8 -13.10 -3.66 -14.42
C VAL A 8 -14.02 -2.63 -15.08
N GLU A 9 -14.78 -3.04 -16.11
CA GLU A 9 -15.72 -2.17 -16.81
C GLU A 9 -16.84 -1.74 -15.87
N GLU A 10 -17.39 -2.67 -15.09
CA GLU A 10 -18.46 -2.37 -14.13
C GLU A 10 -17.95 -1.49 -12.99
N PHE A 11 -16.78 -1.79 -12.46
CA PHE A 11 -16.13 -1.00 -11.43
C PHE A 11 -15.93 0.46 -11.88
N LEU A 12 -15.35 0.67 -13.07
CA LEU A 12 -15.12 2.00 -13.62
C LEU A 12 -16.42 2.72 -13.97
N ARG A 13 -17.43 2.00 -14.49
CA ARG A 13 -18.75 2.55 -14.78
C ARG A 13 -19.45 3.05 -13.51
N ARG A 14 -19.45 2.25 -12.44
CA ARG A 14 -19.99 2.63 -11.12
C ARG A 14 -19.26 3.84 -10.56
N TYR A 15 -17.92 3.85 -10.63
CA TYR A 15 -17.12 4.97 -10.14
C TYR A 15 -17.42 6.26 -10.92
N ALA A 16 -17.52 6.16 -12.25
CA ALA A 16 -17.87 7.28 -13.13
C ALA A 16 -19.29 7.81 -12.86
N ALA A 17 -20.22 6.94 -12.44
CA ALA A 17 -21.57 7.33 -12.02
C ALA A 17 -21.62 8.04 -10.65
N GLY A 18 -20.47 8.20 -9.98
CA GLY A 18 -20.37 8.89 -8.69
C GLY A 18 -20.33 7.96 -7.48
N GLU A 19 -20.40 6.64 -7.69
CA GLU A 19 -20.24 5.68 -6.60
C GLU A 19 -18.81 5.77 -6.04
N ARG A 20 -18.70 5.75 -4.71
CA ARG A 20 -17.41 5.77 -4.01
C ARG A 20 -17.26 4.62 -3.03
N ASP A 21 -18.34 3.90 -2.72
CA ASP A 21 -18.32 2.79 -1.79
C ASP A 21 -18.22 1.47 -2.56
N PHE A 22 -17.03 0.87 -2.52
CA PHE A 22 -16.71 -0.41 -3.15
C PHE A 22 -16.25 -1.40 -2.07
N GLN A 23 -16.93 -1.38 -0.93
CA GLN A 23 -16.67 -2.31 0.16
C GLN A 23 -16.91 -3.75 -0.25
N GLN A 24 -16.05 -4.64 0.25
CA GLN A 24 -16.18 -6.09 0.07
C GLN A 24 -16.27 -6.56 -1.39
N ILE A 25 -15.73 -5.81 -2.35
CA ILE A 25 -15.66 -6.30 -3.74
C ILE A 25 -14.47 -7.25 -3.95
N LEU A 26 -14.57 -8.08 -4.99
CA LEU A 26 -13.49 -8.85 -5.58
C LEU A 26 -13.23 -8.33 -6.99
N LEU A 27 -12.01 -7.84 -7.21
CA LEU A 27 -11.52 -7.47 -8.54
C LEU A 27 -10.28 -8.29 -8.85
N GLU A 28 -10.28 -8.98 -9.99
CA GLU A 28 -9.22 -9.89 -10.40
C GLU A 28 -8.81 -9.61 -11.84
N TYR A 29 -7.51 -9.69 -12.14
CA TYR A 29 -6.97 -9.58 -13.52
C TYR A 29 -7.39 -8.31 -14.27
N ALA A 30 -7.47 -7.19 -13.55
CA ALA A 30 -7.91 -5.91 -14.10
C ALA A 30 -6.74 -4.97 -14.39
N ASP A 31 -6.94 -4.05 -15.34
CA ASP A 31 -6.04 -2.92 -15.56
C ASP A 31 -6.71 -1.62 -15.11
N LEU A 32 -6.16 -1.03 -14.04
CA LEU A 32 -6.53 0.26 -13.48
C LEU A 32 -5.33 1.22 -13.51
N SER A 33 -4.34 0.97 -14.38
CA SER A 33 -3.16 1.80 -14.49
C SER A 33 -3.53 3.23 -14.88
N GLY A 34 -2.90 4.20 -14.22
CA GLY A 34 -3.15 5.62 -14.41
C GLY A 34 -4.53 6.12 -13.97
N ALA A 35 -5.40 5.26 -13.43
CA ALA A 35 -6.73 5.67 -13.00
C ALA A 35 -6.68 6.69 -11.86
N GLU A 36 -7.67 7.57 -11.79
CA GLU A 36 -7.82 8.55 -10.71
C GLU A 36 -9.07 8.22 -9.89
N LEU A 37 -8.87 7.65 -8.70
CA LEU A 37 -9.97 7.16 -7.85
C LEU A 37 -10.06 7.95 -6.54
N LYS A 38 -10.21 9.27 -6.63
CA LYS A 38 -10.37 10.15 -5.47
C LYS A 38 -11.57 9.75 -4.61
N GLY A 39 -11.36 9.70 -3.29
CA GLY A 39 -12.41 9.49 -2.28
C GLY A 39 -12.97 8.08 -2.24
N ILE A 40 -12.35 7.10 -2.91
CA ILE A 40 -12.87 5.73 -2.95
C ILE A 40 -12.71 5.04 -1.60
N SER A 41 -13.71 4.25 -1.23
CA SER A 41 -13.70 3.33 -0.09
C SER A 41 -13.61 1.90 -0.60
N LEU A 42 -12.50 1.22 -0.34
CA LEU A 42 -12.23 -0.17 -0.68
C LEU A 42 -12.27 -1.08 0.55
N ARG A 43 -12.96 -0.67 1.63
CA ARG A 43 -12.88 -1.38 2.91
C ARG A 43 -13.31 -2.86 2.77
N GLY A 44 -12.38 -3.76 3.11
CA GLY A 44 -12.49 -5.21 3.01
C GLY A 44 -12.60 -5.76 1.59
N ALA A 45 -12.39 -4.93 0.57
CA ALA A 45 -12.23 -5.39 -0.80
C ALA A 45 -10.95 -6.22 -0.94
N GLN A 46 -10.91 -7.05 -1.98
CA GLN A 46 -9.73 -7.80 -2.36
C GLN A 46 -9.46 -7.62 -3.85
N PHE A 47 -8.21 -7.24 -4.15
CA PHE A 47 -7.68 -7.02 -5.49
C PHE A 47 -6.59 -8.06 -5.72
N SER A 48 -6.73 -8.87 -6.78
CA SER A 48 -5.74 -9.91 -7.11
C SER A 48 -5.27 -9.77 -8.55
N TYR A 49 -3.95 -9.75 -8.78
CA TYR A 49 -3.37 -9.60 -10.12
C TYR A 49 -3.84 -8.33 -10.86
N VAL A 50 -4.04 -7.23 -10.13
CA VAL A 50 -4.50 -5.96 -10.71
C VAL A 50 -3.31 -5.06 -11.03
N ASN A 51 -3.29 -4.49 -12.23
CA ASN A 51 -2.36 -3.44 -12.59
C ASN A 51 -2.88 -2.09 -12.07
N LEU A 52 -2.21 -1.54 -11.05
CA LEU A 52 -2.46 -0.25 -10.41
C LEU A 52 -1.27 0.71 -10.63
N SER A 53 -0.45 0.47 -11.65
CA SER A 53 0.71 1.31 -11.93
C SER A 53 0.29 2.74 -12.26
N SER A 54 1.00 3.73 -11.73
CA SER A 54 0.69 5.16 -11.85
C SER A 54 -0.72 5.55 -11.39
N ILE A 55 -1.43 4.69 -10.63
CA ILE A 55 -2.76 5.02 -10.10
C ILE A 55 -2.65 6.23 -9.17
N LYS A 56 -3.69 7.06 -9.15
CA LYS A 56 -3.79 8.20 -8.25
C LYS A 56 -4.95 8.03 -7.29
N LEU A 57 -4.62 7.93 -6.01
CA LEU A 57 -5.52 7.74 -4.89
C LEU A 57 -5.35 8.90 -3.91
N TRP A 58 -6.43 9.67 -3.71
CA TRP A 58 -6.45 10.80 -2.80
C TRP A 58 -7.68 10.73 -1.91
N ASP A 59 -7.48 10.95 -0.61
CA ASP A 59 -8.57 10.98 0.38
C ASP A 59 -9.34 9.65 0.43
N CYS A 60 -8.66 8.52 0.25
CA CYS A 60 -9.27 7.20 0.10
C CYS A 60 -9.23 6.38 1.39
N ASN A 61 -10.17 5.44 1.53
CA ASN A 61 -10.08 4.35 2.50
C ASN A 61 -9.61 3.08 1.78
N LEU A 62 -8.42 2.61 2.10
CA LEU A 62 -7.72 1.52 1.43
C LEU A 62 -7.48 0.33 2.38
N LYS A 63 -8.35 0.13 3.38
CA LYS A 63 -8.35 -1.03 4.29
C LYS A 63 -8.76 -2.30 3.54
N ALA A 64 -7.90 -2.75 2.64
CA ALA A 64 -8.18 -3.78 1.64
C ALA A 64 -7.04 -4.81 1.57
N GLN A 65 -7.27 -5.87 0.81
CA GLN A 65 -6.25 -6.86 0.49
C GLN A 65 -5.80 -6.70 -0.95
N PHE A 66 -4.51 -6.50 -1.16
CA PHE A 66 -3.87 -6.42 -2.47
C PHE A 66 -2.90 -7.59 -2.60
N ILE A 67 -3.13 -8.42 -3.61
CA ILE A 67 -2.41 -9.68 -3.81
C ILE A 67 -1.87 -9.69 -5.24
N TYR A 68 -0.57 -9.86 -5.43
CA TYR A 68 0.06 -9.84 -6.76
C TYR A 68 -0.24 -8.57 -7.58
N CYS A 69 -0.42 -7.42 -6.91
CA CYS A 69 -0.78 -6.17 -7.57
C CYS A 69 0.46 -5.34 -7.92
N ASN A 70 0.37 -4.61 -9.04
CA ASN A 70 1.42 -3.70 -9.47
C ASN A 70 1.04 -2.26 -9.10
N PHE A 71 1.74 -1.63 -8.16
CA PHE A 71 1.56 -0.25 -7.71
C PHE A 71 2.72 0.66 -8.13
N ARG A 72 3.48 0.30 -9.16
CA ARG A 72 4.64 1.08 -9.58
C ARG A 72 4.26 2.52 -9.87
N ASP A 73 5.03 3.45 -9.33
CA ASP A 73 4.82 4.90 -9.50
C ASP A 73 3.41 5.38 -9.07
N ALA A 74 2.70 4.60 -8.25
CA ALA A 74 1.39 4.99 -7.71
C ALA A 74 1.53 6.25 -6.83
N LEU A 75 0.53 7.14 -6.90
CA LEU A 75 0.41 8.33 -6.09
C LEU A 75 -0.73 8.13 -5.09
N ILE A 76 -0.40 7.75 -3.86
CA ILE A 76 -1.35 7.49 -2.78
C ILE A 76 -1.12 8.54 -1.69
N LYS A 77 -2.06 9.47 -1.51
CA LYS A 77 -1.88 10.59 -0.58
C LYS A 77 -3.13 10.81 0.26
N ASN A 78 -2.92 11.04 1.56
CA ASN A 78 -3.99 11.27 2.52
C ASN A 78 -5.00 10.10 2.56
N CYS A 79 -4.51 8.88 2.46
CA CYS A 79 -5.32 7.67 2.48
C CYS A 79 -5.16 6.92 3.79
N ASP A 80 -6.21 6.22 4.18
CA ASP A 80 -6.22 5.31 5.33
C ASP A 80 -5.89 3.88 4.85
N LEU A 81 -4.69 3.39 5.18
CA LEU A 81 -4.21 2.03 4.91
C LEU A 81 -4.17 1.17 6.19
N GLU A 82 -4.84 1.60 7.27
CA GLU A 82 -4.87 0.86 8.52
C GLU A 82 -5.36 -0.58 8.27
N TRP A 83 -4.62 -1.59 8.73
CA TRP A 83 -4.94 -3.00 8.49
C TRP A 83 -4.97 -3.44 7.01
N ALA A 84 -4.45 -2.64 6.08
CA ALA A 84 -4.30 -3.07 4.69
C ALA A 84 -3.24 -4.19 4.56
N TRP A 85 -3.44 -5.05 3.57
CA TRP A 85 -2.52 -6.15 3.27
C TRP A 85 -1.97 -5.99 1.86
N PHE A 86 -0.65 -5.93 1.75
CA PHE A 86 0.06 -5.99 0.48
C PHE A 86 0.88 -7.27 0.46
N TYR A 87 0.51 -8.20 -0.43
CA TYR A 87 1.16 -9.50 -0.56
C TYR A 87 1.68 -9.69 -1.98
N ASP A 88 2.97 -9.94 -2.13
CA ASP A 88 3.64 -10.06 -3.44
C ASP A 88 3.35 -8.86 -4.36
N CYS A 89 3.29 -7.65 -3.80
CA CYS A 89 3.00 -6.43 -4.55
C CYS A 89 4.27 -5.67 -4.95
N ASP A 90 4.23 -5.00 -6.08
CA ASP A 90 5.31 -4.14 -6.58
C ASP A 90 4.98 -2.66 -6.30
N LEU A 91 5.58 -2.07 -5.27
CA LEU A 91 5.38 -0.66 -4.89
C LEU A 91 6.57 0.22 -5.30
N ARG A 92 7.38 -0.20 -6.29
CA ARG A 92 8.55 0.59 -6.70
C ARG A 92 8.16 1.99 -7.17
N GLY A 93 8.86 3.01 -6.68
CA GLY A 93 8.56 4.41 -7.00
C GLY A 93 7.23 4.93 -6.45
N ALA A 94 6.43 4.11 -5.74
CA ALA A 94 5.15 4.53 -5.19
C ALA A 94 5.36 5.61 -4.12
N ASN A 95 4.50 6.62 -4.14
CA ASN A 95 4.45 7.65 -3.13
C ASN A 95 3.26 7.39 -2.22
N ILE A 96 3.53 6.97 -0.98
CA ILE A 96 2.52 6.71 0.06
C ILE A 96 2.62 7.71 1.22
N ARG A 97 3.10 8.93 0.95
CA ARG A 97 3.24 10.00 1.95
C ARG A 97 1.88 10.44 2.49
N LEU A 98 1.87 10.78 3.79
CA LEU A 98 0.69 11.27 4.51
C LEU A 98 -0.45 10.25 4.58
N CYS A 99 -0.16 8.98 4.32
CA CYS A 99 -1.10 7.91 4.57
C CYS A 99 -0.93 7.40 5.99
N ASP A 100 -2.05 6.98 6.59
CA ASP A 100 -2.05 6.20 7.82
C ASP A 100 -1.72 4.75 7.45
N VAL A 101 -0.60 4.23 7.96
CA VAL A 101 -0.14 2.86 7.72
C VAL A 101 -0.09 2.03 9.01
N THR A 102 -0.82 2.44 10.07
CA THR A 102 -0.86 1.67 11.32
C THR A 102 -1.33 0.24 11.03
N SER A 103 -0.59 -0.76 11.51
CA SER A 103 -0.95 -2.18 11.33
C SER A 103 -1.09 -2.61 9.86
N THR A 104 -0.52 -1.87 8.90
CA THR A 104 -0.42 -2.32 7.51
C THR A 104 0.61 -3.44 7.41
N HIS A 105 0.31 -4.49 6.65
CA HIS A 105 1.21 -5.61 6.42
C HIS A 105 1.80 -5.52 5.00
N PHE A 106 3.12 -5.40 4.92
CA PHE A 106 3.87 -5.48 3.67
C PHE A 106 4.64 -6.81 3.63
N ILE A 107 4.16 -7.75 2.81
CA ILE A 107 4.66 -9.13 2.74
C ILE A 107 5.16 -9.40 1.34
N ARG A 108 6.46 -9.69 1.18
CA ARG A 108 7.09 -9.90 -0.12
C ARG A 108 6.86 -8.75 -1.09
N VAL A 109 6.94 -7.54 -0.54
CA VAL A 109 6.73 -6.30 -1.28
C VAL A 109 8.07 -5.72 -1.72
N ASN A 110 8.09 -5.12 -2.91
CA ASN A 110 9.20 -4.29 -3.36
C ASN A 110 8.89 -2.80 -3.18
N LEU A 111 9.61 -2.12 -2.30
CA LEU A 111 9.50 -0.69 -2.01
C LEU A 111 10.63 0.13 -2.64
N GLN A 112 11.48 -0.44 -3.51
CA GLN A 112 12.63 0.29 -4.07
C GLN A 112 12.22 1.63 -4.72
N GLY A 113 12.83 2.73 -4.29
CA GLY A 113 12.49 4.08 -4.72
C GLY A 113 11.13 4.61 -4.23
N ALA A 114 10.37 3.82 -3.46
CA ALA A 114 9.13 4.28 -2.86
C ALA A 114 9.40 5.38 -1.82
N THR A 115 8.41 6.23 -1.63
CA THR A 115 8.49 7.33 -0.68
C THR A 115 7.41 7.18 0.39
N ARG A 116 7.82 7.01 1.65
CA ARG A 116 6.92 6.78 2.78
C ARG A 116 6.75 8.00 3.67
N SER A 117 5.62 8.09 4.37
CA SER A 117 5.46 9.05 5.49
C SER A 117 6.42 8.69 6.62
N ASN A 118 7.15 9.68 7.13
CA ASN A 118 7.71 9.62 8.48
C ASN A 118 6.60 10.03 9.47
N SER A 119 5.60 9.18 9.69
CA SER A 119 4.46 9.53 10.56
C SER A 119 4.86 9.54 12.05
N GLY A 120 6.04 9.05 12.43
CA GLY A 120 6.50 8.96 13.83
C GLY A 120 5.64 8.07 14.73
N LYS A 121 4.51 7.60 14.19
CA LYS A 121 3.56 6.67 14.74
C LYS A 121 3.58 5.46 13.80
N ASP A 122 3.80 4.31 14.41
CA ASP A 122 3.17 3.02 14.10
C ASP A 122 4.06 1.86 13.65
N PRO A 123 3.89 0.67 14.26
CA PRO A 123 4.45 -0.57 13.76
C PRO A 123 3.60 -1.03 12.57
N CYS A 124 3.95 -0.60 11.35
CA CYS A 124 3.61 -1.41 10.18
C CYS A 124 4.55 -2.62 10.15
N GLU A 125 4.05 -3.74 9.66
CA GLU A 125 4.80 -5.00 9.66
C GLU A 125 5.39 -5.27 8.28
N TYR A 126 6.64 -5.71 8.26
CA TYR A 126 7.38 -6.06 7.05
C TYR A 126 7.88 -7.48 7.13
N TRP A 127 7.61 -8.26 6.09
CA TRP A 127 8.20 -9.59 5.93
C TRP A 127 8.70 -9.78 4.50
N ASP A 128 9.97 -10.17 4.38
CA ASP A 128 10.61 -10.47 3.10
C ASP A 128 10.50 -9.32 2.09
N VAL A 129 10.76 -8.09 2.52
CA VAL A 129 10.58 -6.89 1.70
C VAL A 129 11.89 -6.43 1.08
N VAL A 130 11.81 -5.80 -0.09
CA VAL A 130 12.91 -4.97 -0.62
C VAL A 130 12.63 -3.53 -0.20
N ARG A 131 13.53 -2.93 0.59
CA ARG A 131 13.42 -1.54 1.07
C ARG A 131 13.57 -0.51 -0.04
N GLU A 132 13.34 0.74 0.31
CA GLU A 132 13.43 1.91 -0.56
C GLU A 132 14.81 2.08 -1.20
N ASP A 133 15.86 1.70 -0.47
CA ASP A 133 17.26 1.70 -0.94
C ASP A 133 17.64 0.46 -1.76
N GLY A 134 16.71 -0.49 -1.94
CA GLY A 134 16.92 -1.73 -2.67
C GLY A 134 17.49 -2.88 -1.83
N VAL A 135 17.69 -2.70 -0.51
CA VAL A 135 18.17 -3.76 0.37
C VAL A 135 17.03 -4.72 0.70
N PHE A 136 17.27 -6.02 0.53
CA PHE A 136 16.33 -7.07 0.96
C PHE A 136 16.39 -7.26 2.48
N VAL A 137 15.21 -7.24 3.11
CA VAL A 137 14.98 -7.50 4.53
C VAL A 137 14.16 -8.78 4.63
N PRO A 138 14.77 -9.92 4.97
CA PRO A 138 14.01 -11.12 5.26
C PRO A 138 13.08 -10.90 6.45
N GLY A 139 11.92 -11.55 6.42
CA GLY A 139 10.96 -11.51 7.52
C GLY A 139 11.57 -12.05 8.82
N PHE A 140 11.21 -11.43 9.95
CA PHE A 140 11.63 -11.73 11.33
C PHE A 140 12.87 -12.63 11.47
N THR A 141 14.05 -12.06 11.23
CA THR A 141 15.24 -12.47 11.99
C THR A 141 15.47 -11.46 13.11
N LEU A 142 15.78 -11.96 14.31
CA LEU A 142 16.07 -11.12 15.49
C LEU A 142 17.17 -10.08 15.21
N ASP A 143 18.10 -10.43 14.34
CA ASP A 143 19.23 -9.59 13.92
C ASP A 143 18.79 -8.33 13.17
N LEU A 144 17.74 -8.43 12.33
CA LEU A 144 17.22 -7.28 11.58
C LEU A 144 16.45 -6.31 12.46
N TYR A 145 15.67 -6.83 13.40
CA TYR A 145 14.97 -6.01 14.38
C TYR A 145 15.97 -5.18 15.22
N ILE A 146 17.08 -5.79 15.62
CA ILE A 146 18.13 -5.11 16.38
C ILE A 146 18.88 -4.09 15.50
N ALA A 147 19.24 -4.45 14.26
CA ALA A 147 19.97 -3.58 13.35
C ALA A 147 19.18 -2.31 13.00
N GLU A 148 17.88 -2.43 12.72
CA GLU A 148 17.03 -1.29 12.39
C GLU A 148 16.87 -0.34 13.59
N ARG A 149 16.64 -0.87 14.79
CA ARG A 149 16.55 -0.06 16.02
C ARG A 149 17.85 0.67 16.33
N ILE A 150 19.00 0.02 16.08
CA ILE A 150 20.31 0.66 16.22
C ILE A 150 20.48 1.79 15.19
N ALA A 151 20.10 1.58 13.92
CA ALA A 151 20.20 2.60 12.87
C ALA A 151 19.32 3.83 13.17
N GLU A 152 18.08 3.62 13.62
CA GLU A 152 17.14 4.69 13.99
C GLU A 152 17.60 5.50 15.21
N SER A 153 18.26 4.86 16.18
CA SER A 153 18.84 5.57 17.32
C SER A 153 19.99 6.51 16.92
N LYS A 154 20.72 6.19 15.84
CA LYS A 154 21.84 7.00 15.35
C LYS A 154 21.37 8.21 14.54
N THR A 155 20.30 8.08 13.77
CA THR A 155 19.73 9.23 13.02
C THR A 155 19.04 10.23 13.93
N ARG A 156 18.42 9.81 15.04
CA ARG A 156 17.86 10.74 16.05
C ARG A 156 18.92 11.43 16.92
N GLY A 157 20.16 10.96 16.91
CA GLY A 157 21.27 11.52 17.71
C GLY A 157 22.00 12.71 17.08
N ASN A 158 21.73 13.05 15.81
CA ASN A 158 22.46 14.10 15.08
C ASN A 158 21.68 15.42 14.90
N ASP A 159 20.44 15.54 15.41
CA ASP A 159 19.61 16.76 15.32
C ASP A 159 19.59 17.57 16.63
N VAL A 160 20.69 17.57 17.38
CA VAL A 160 20.93 18.51 18.48
C VAL A 160 22.40 18.86 18.50
N PHE A 161 22.79 19.94 17.81
CA PHE A 161 23.64 21.04 18.28
C PHE A 161 23.54 22.22 17.30
#